data_AF-A0A1D2ABC2-F1
#
_entry.id   AF-A0A1D2ABC2-F1
#
_cell.length_a   1.000
_cell.length_b   1.000
_cell.length_c   1.000
_cell.angle_alpha   90.00
_cell.angle_beta   90.00
_cell.angle_gamma   90.00
#
_symmetry.space_group_name_H-M   'P 1'
#
loop_
_entity.id
_entity.type
_entity.pdbx_description
1 polymer ?
#
loop_
_entity_poly.entity_id
_entity_poly.type
_entity_poly.pdbx_seq_one_letter_code
_entity_poly.pdbx_strand_id
1 'polypeptide(L)'
;DAPRPYLSPETLRLRNTMASRCLRLAALVRASWTGPAVSSSAAQTQTSLVACSYKLSQAWGSAGFASTAVTDPDIEHATGPEREELEAKAKGVENPWHEAWLDAPFGTETNPVEVTSEFSERIVGVADPDDDSLVWWGTVEEGQPPKQIIEGGEFFVLKRLPSSGGHH
;
A
#
# COMPACT_ATOMS: atom_id res chain seq x y z
N ASP A 1 -50.38 6.98 -31.16
CA ASP A 1 -50.20 8.38 -31.57
C ASP A 1 -50.41 9.27 -30.35
N ALA A 2 -49.32 9.92 -29.90
CA ALA A 2 -49.15 10.97 -28.87
C ALA A 2 -47.82 10.75 -28.09
N PRO A 3 -46.80 11.62 -28.27
CA PRO A 3 -45.49 11.47 -27.63
C PRO A 3 -45.45 12.00 -26.17
N ARG A 4 -44.69 11.33 -25.30
CA ARG A 4 -44.35 11.83 -23.95
C ARG A 4 -43.28 12.94 -24.07
N PRO A 5 -43.38 14.04 -23.30
CA PRO A 5 -42.45 15.15 -23.42
C PRO A 5 -41.06 14.79 -22.89
N TYR A 6 -40.05 15.16 -23.67
CA TYR A 6 -38.62 15.08 -23.38
C TYR A 6 -38.28 16.09 -22.27
N LEU A 7 -37.83 15.63 -21.11
CA LEU A 7 -37.26 16.49 -20.07
C LEU A 7 -35.74 16.50 -20.24
N SER A 8 -35.18 17.70 -20.48
CA SER A 8 -33.75 17.91 -20.66
C SER A 8 -32.98 17.88 -19.32
N PRO A 9 -31.72 17.40 -19.30
CA PRO A 9 -30.94 17.16 -18.09
C PRO A 9 -30.41 18.43 -17.38
N GLU A 10 -30.69 19.64 -17.87
CA GLU A 10 -30.25 20.89 -17.21
C GLU A 10 -31.00 21.23 -15.92
N THR A 11 -32.04 20.48 -15.56
CA THR A 11 -32.83 20.76 -14.34
C THR A 11 -32.37 20.00 -13.08
N LEU A 12 -31.29 19.21 -13.16
CA LEU A 12 -30.81 18.40 -12.03
C LEU A 12 -29.62 19.01 -11.25
N ARG A 13 -29.27 20.29 -11.48
CA ARG A 13 -28.08 20.93 -10.88
C ARG A 13 -28.33 21.80 -9.64
N LEU A 14 -29.54 21.84 -9.09
CA LEU A 14 -29.83 22.75 -7.97
C LEU A 14 -30.66 22.08 -6.87
N ARG A 15 -30.08 21.07 -6.21
CA ARG A 15 -30.53 20.56 -4.91
C ARG A 15 -29.55 19.53 -4.38
N ASN A 16 -28.60 19.99 -3.57
CA ASN A 16 -28.17 19.36 -2.31
C ASN A 16 -26.91 20.03 -1.80
N THR A 17 -27.13 21.20 -1.20
CA THR A 17 -26.18 21.94 -0.38
C THR A 17 -26.33 21.45 1.07
N MET A 18 -25.21 21.04 1.68
CA MET A 18 -24.89 21.12 3.12
C MET A 18 -25.87 20.50 4.16
N ALA A 19 -25.46 19.42 4.82
CA ALA A 19 -25.79 19.13 6.22
C ALA A 19 -24.70 18.22 6.82
N SER A 20 -23.75 18.74 7.61
CA SER A 20 -23.79 18.86 9.09
C SER A 20 -23.66 17.50 9.78
N ARG A 21 -22.45 17.11 10.21
CA ARG A 21 -21.86 17.28 11.57
C ARG A 21 -22.60 16.54 12.71
N CYS A 22 -21.77 15.88 13.53
CA CYS A 22 -21.89 15.67 14.98
C CYS A 22 -22.34 14.30 15.54
N LEU A 23 -21.39 13.72 16.28
CA LEU A 23 -21.49 13.03 17.58
C LEU A 23 -22.15 11.65 17.66
N ARG A 24 -21.34 10.63 17.97
CA ARG A 24 -21.69 9.59 18.96
C ARG A 24 -20.50 9.26 19.86
N LEU A 25 -20.65 9.62 21.13
CA LEU A 25 -19.77 9.38 22.26
C LEU A 25 -20.63 8.57 23.26
N ALA A 26 -20.24 7.34 23.57
CA ALA A 26 -20.81 6.53 24.66
C ALA A 26 -19.98 5.24 24.80
N ALA A 27 -19.77 4.60 25.94
CA ALA A 27 -19.81 4.96 27.36
C ALA A 27 -19.16 3.74 28.05
N LEU A 28 -18.31 3.97 29.05
CA LEU A 28 -17.55 2.92 29.72
C LEU A 28 -18.35 2.40 30.93
N VAL A 29 -18.71 1.12 30.95
CA VAL A 29 -19.34 0.46 32.12
C VAL A 29 -18.39 -0.63 32.64
N ARG A 30 -17.84 -0.40 33.83
CA ARG A 30 -17.17 -1.43 34.65
C ARG A 30 -18.22 -2.14 35.49
N ALA A 31 -18.32 -3.46 35.33
CA ALA A 31 -19.00 -4.34 36.28
C ALA A 31 -17.96 -5.31 36.83
N SER A 32 -17.64 -5.21 38.12
CA SER A 32 -16.94 -6.27 38.85
C SER A 32 -17.71 -6.53 40.14
N TRP A 33 -18.31 -7.71 40.19
CA TRP A 33 -19.11 -8.22 41.29
C TRP A 33 -18.27 -8.46 42.54
N THR A 34 -18.87 -8.10 43.67
CA THR A 34 -18.43 -8.41 45.03
C THR A 34 -18.71 -9.87 45.39
N GLY A 35 -17.76 -10.54 46.04
CA GLY A 35 -17.93 -11.85 46.69
C GLY A 35 -16.98 -11.97 47.90
N PRO A 36 -17.33 -12.74 48.95
CA PRO A 36 -17.06 -12.34 50.33
C PRO A 36 -15.76 -12.89 50.94
N ALA A 37 -15.31 -12.17 51.98
CA ALA A 37 -14.25 -12.57 52.89
C ALA A 37 -14.72 -13.69 53.84
N VAL A 38 -13.90 -14.74 53.96
CA VAL A 38 -13.90 -15.65 55.11
C VAL A 38 -12.47 -15.83 55.57
N SER A 39 -12.22 -15.46 56.83
CA SER A 39 -10.97 -15.68 57.54
C SER A 39 -11.17 -16.85 58.50
N SER A 40 -10.35 -17.91 58.38
CA SER A 40 -10.16 -18.90 59.44
C SER A 40 -8.73 -19.40 59.45
N SER A 41 -8.14 -19.29 60.64
CA SER A 41 -6.82 -19.74 61.08
C SER A 41 -6.65 -21.25 61.01
N ALA A 42 -5.45 -21.72 60.62
CA ALA A 42 -4.59 -22.61 61.42
C ALA A 42 -3.66 -23.50 60.58
N ALA A 43 -2.49 -23.76 61.16
CA ALA A 43 -1.54 -24.85 60.89
C ALA A 43 -0.56 -24.68 59.71
N GLN A 44 0.62 -24.15 60.07
CA GLN A 44 1.90 -24.40 59.41
C GLN A 44 2.12 -25.90 59.18
N THR A 45 2.40 -26.28 57.94
CA THR A 45 3.14 -27.51 57.64
C THR A 45 4.27 -27.15 56.70
N GLN A 46 5.49 -27.22 57.22
CA GLN A 46 6.73 -27.02 56.45
C GLN A 46 6.99 -28.29 55.64
N THR A 47 6.92 -28.18 54.31
CA THR A 47 7.48 -29.18 53.39
C THR A 47 8.53 -28.47 52.54
N SER A 48 9.80 -28.77 52.82
CA SER A 48 10.94 -28.27 52.07
C SER A 48 10.96 -28.89 50.68
N LEU A 49 10.40 -28.18 49.70
CA LEU A 49 10.65 -28.46 48.29
C LEU A 49 11.95 -27.74 47.92
N VAL A 50 13.01 -28.52 47.70
CA VAL A 50 14.25 -28.05 47.10
C VAL A 50 13.94 -27.71 45.64
N ALA A 51 13.47 -26.49 45.39
CA ALA A 51 13.31 -25.96 44.06
C ALA A 51 14.71 -25.67 43.49
N CYS A 52 15.24 -26.59 42.68
CA CYS A 52 16.32 -26.30 41.75
C CYS A 52 15.81 -25.22 40.79
N SER A 53 16.02 -23.97 41.19
CA SER A 53 15.72 -22.81 40.38
C SER A 53 16.81 -22.73 39.33
N TYR A 54 16.68 -23.52 38.27
CA TYR A 54 17.39 -23.21 37.04
C TYR A 54 16.86 -21.84 36.62
N LYS A 55 17.61 -20.79 36.97
CA LYS A 55 17.42 -19.51 36.30
C LYS A 55 17.85 -19.77 34.88
N LEU A 56 16.91 -20.20 34.04
CA LEU A 56 17.02 -20.00 32.62
C LEU A 56 16.93 -18.49 32.44
N SER A 57 18.07 -17.82 32.65
CA SER A 57 18.29 -16.51 32.07
C SER A 57 18.20 -16.73 30.58
N GLN A 58 16.99 -16.61 30.04
CA GLN A 58 16.82 -16.23 28.64
C GLN A 58 17.31 -14.78 28.53
N ALA A 59 18.62 -14.61 28.69
CA ALA A 59 19.35 -13.64 27.91
C ALA A 59 19.41 -14.24 26.51
N TRP A 60 18.26 -14.27 25.83
CA TRP A 60 18.30 -13.86 24.45
C TRP A 60 18.79 -12.42 24.52
N GLY A 61 20.12 -12.26 24.50
CA GLY A 61 20.69 -11.03 24.03
C GLY A 61 19.92 -10.74 22.75
N SER A 62 19.34 -9.56 22.65
CA SER A 62 18.83 -9.07 21.39
C SER A 62 19.98 -9.23 20.42
N ALA A 63 19.99 -10.32 19.65
CA ALA A 63 20.79 -10.42 18.46
C ALA A 63 20.24 -9.29 17.63
N GLY A 64 20.95 -8.15 17.66
CA GLY A 64 20.60 -7.00 16.86
C GLY A 64 20.45 -7.54 15.45
N PHE A 65 19.22 -7.49 14.94
CA PHE A 65 18.96 -7.77 13.55
C PHE A 65 19.92 -6.91 12.72
N ALA A 66 20.37 -7.44 11.59
CA ALA A 66 21.28 -6.75 10.67
C ALA A 66 20.91 -5.27 10.56
N SER A 67 21.87 -4.39 10.85
CA SER A 67 21.70 -2.95 10.76
C SER A 67 21.14 -2.61 9.36
N THR A 68 20.01 -1.90 9.31
CA THR A 68 19.41 -1.45 8.04
C THR A 68 20.24 -0.37 7.34
N ALA A 69 21.24 0.19 8.03
CA ALA A 69 22.16 1.17 7.47
C ALA A 69 23.17 0.51 6.53
N VAL A 70 23.30 1.05 5.32
CA VAL A 70 24.31 0.65 4.33
C VAL A 70 25.68 1.09 4.85
N THR A 71 26.63 0.17 4.89
CA THR A 71 28.02 0.46 5.27
C THR A 71 28.94 0.45 4.04
N ASP A 72 30.05 1.18 4.10
CA ASP A 72 31.04 1.20 3.01
C ASP A 72 31.53 -0.19 2.56
N PRO A 73 31.83 -1.17 3.47
CA PRO A 73 32.21 -2.51 3.03
C PRO A 73 31.08 -3.29 2.34
N ASP A 74 29.80 -2.93 2.57
CA ASP A 74 28.68 -3.55 1.86
C ASP A 74 28.70 -3.13 0.37
N ILE A 75 29.01 -1.85 0.09
CA ILE A 75 29.10 -1.33 -1.28
C ILE A 75 30.35 -1.86 -2.00
N GLU A 76 31.48 -1.99 -1.30
CA GLU A 76 32.74 -2.45 -1.90
C GLU A 76 32.69 -3.90 -2.38
N HIS A 77 31.97 -4.77 -1.67
CA HIS A 77 31.83 -6.19 -2.02
C HIS A 77 30.64 -6.47 -2.94
N ALA A 78 29.63 -5.59 -2.96
CA ALA A 78 28.48 -5.74 -3.84
C ALA A 78 28.87 -5.50 -5.31
N THR A 79 28.21 -6.24 -6.20
CA THR A 79 28.42 -6.10 -7.66
C THR A 79 27.10 -6.17 -8.40
N GLY A 80 27.07 -5.62 -9.62
CA GLY A 80 25.86 -5.65 -10.46
C GLY A 80 24.71 -4.82 -9.85
N PRO A 81 23.43 -5.26 -10.03
CA PRO A 81 22.26 -4.53 -9.55
C PRO A 81 22.22 -4.33 -8.04
N GLU A 82 22.77 -5.28 -7.27
CA GLU A 82 22.88 -5.16 -5.81
C GLU A 82 23.68 -3.91 -5.40
N ARG A 83 24.78 -3.65 -6.10
CA ARG A 83 25.59 -2.45 -5.85
C ARG A 83 24.82 -1.18 -6.19
N GLU A 84 24.08 -1.17 -7.30
CA GLU A 84 23.27 -0.02 -7.72
C GLU A 84 22.19 0.32 -6.69
N GLU A 85 21.52 -0.70 -6.13
CA GLU A 85 20.57 -0.54 -5.02
C GLU A 85 21.23 0.06 -3.78
N LEU A 86 22.37 -0.48 -3.36
CA LEU A 86 23.07 0.02 -2.17
C LEU A 86 23.59 1.45 -2.35
N GLU A 87 24.11 1.79 -3.52
CA GLU A 87 24.54 3.16 -3.85
C GLU A 87 23.34 4.13 -3.91
N ALA A 88 22.19 3.69 -4.44
CA ALA A 88 20.95 4.47 -4.44
C ALA A 88 20.44 4.71 -3.01
N LYS A 89 20.43 3.65 -2.19
CA LYS A 89 20.04 3.71 -0.79
C LYS A 89 20.97 4.60 0.03
N ALA A 90 22.28 4.58 -0.24
CA ALA A 90 23.24 5.51 0.37
C ALA A 90 22.95 6.99 0.01
N LYS A 91 22.39 7.26 -1.18
CA LYS A 91 21.91 8.58 -1.60
C LYS A 91 20.51 8.93 -1.08
N GLY A 92 19.87 8.04 -0.33
CA GLY A 92 18.52 8.21 0.21
C GLY A 92 17.40 7.90 -0.78
N VAL A 93 17.69 7.23 -1.90
CA VAL A 93 16.70 6.71 -2.85
C VAL A 93 16.42 5.26 -2.49
N GLU A 94 15.18 4.95 -2.10
CA GLU A 94 14.80 3.61 -1.65
C GLU A 94 14.76 2.60 -2.81
N ASN A 95 14.12 2.98 -3.93
CA ASN A 95 14.01 2.14 -5.11
C ASN A 95 14.46 2.91 -6.37
N PRO A 96 15.64 2.60 -6.94
CA PRO A 96 16.15 3.28 -8.12
C PRO A 96 15.37 2.95 -9.42
N TRP A 97 14.59 1.87 -9.44
CA TRP A 97 13.75 1.48 -10.57
C TRP A 97 12.26 1.79 -10.37
N HIS A 98 11.94 2.61 -9.37
CA HIS A 98 10.58 3.09 -9.19
C HIS A 98 10.20 4.02 -10.33
N GLU A 99 9.04 3.79 -10.92
CA GLU A 99 8.57 4.55 -12.08
C GLU A 99 7.51 5.56 -11.64
N ALA A 100 7.72 6.83 -11.99
CA ALA A 100 6.89 7.93 -11.52
C ALA A 100 5.41 7.86 -11.94
N TRP A 101 5.09 7.13 -13.01
CA TRP A 101 3.71 7.01 -13.49
C TRP A 101 2.85 6.08 -12.63
N LEU A 102 3.45 5.23 -11.79
CA LEU A 102 2.70 4.39 -10.83
C LEU A 102 2.02 5.22 -9.74
N ASP A 103 2.55 6.40 -9.44
CA ASP A 103 1.99 7.35 -8.47
C ASP A 103 1.20 8.48 -9.16
N ALA A 104 1.01 8.40 -10.48
CA ALA A 104 0.30 9.42 -11.23
C ALA A 104 -1.18 9.49 -10.82
N PRO A 105 -1.81 10.66 -10.90
CA PRO A 105 -3.25 10.78 -10.69
C PRO A 105 -4.01 10.07 -11.82
N PHE A 106 -5.30 9.82 -11.57
CA PHE A 106 -6.20 9.18 -12.53
C PHE A 106 -6.17 9.83 -13.92
N GLY A 107 -5.85 9.03 -14.93
CA GLY A 107 -5.72 9.48 -16.32
C GLY A 107 -7.08 9.73 -16.97
N THR A 108 -7.31 10.95 -17.46
CA THR A 108 -8.50 11.31 -18.24
C THR A 108 -8.17 11.38 -19.72
N GLU A 109 -9.18 11.37 -20.60
CA GLU A 109 -8.96 11.50 -22.06
C GLU A 109 -8.16 12.76 -22.42
N THR A 110 -8.38 13.86 -21.70
CA THR A 110 -7.65 15.12 -21.90
C THR A 110 -6.27 15.16 -21.24
N ASN A 111 -6.07 14.37 -20.18
CA ASN A 111 -4.82 14.31 -19.42
C ASN A 111 -4.53 12.84 -19.04
N PRO A 112 -4.05 12.04 -20.00
CA PRO A 112 -3.79 10.62 -19.77
C PRO A 112 -2.53 10.43 -18.92
N VAL A 113 -2.39 9.23 -18.34
CA VAL A 113 -1.16 8.83 -17.65
C VAL A 113 -0.08 8.57 -18.70
N GLU A 114 1.05 9.28 -18.58
CA GLU A 114 2.24 9.06 -19.40
C GLU A 114 3.02 7.86 -18.89
N VAL A 115 2.84 6.71 -19.54
CA VAL A 115 3.56 5.48 -19.22
C VAL A 115 4.92 5.52 -19.90
N THR A 116 5.99 5.63 -19.11
CA THR A 116 7.36 5.63 -19.64
C THR A 116 7.78 4.21 -20.04
N SER A 117 8.36 4.01 -21.22
CA SER A 117 8.91 2.72 -21.63
C SER A 117 10.19 2.93 -22.43
N GLU A 118 11.17 2.03 -22.30
CA GLU A 118 12.34 2.02 -23.21
C GLU A 118 11.96 1.50 -24.60
N PHE A 119 10.89 0.70 -24.68
CA PHE A 119 10.41 0.02 -25.87
C PHE A 119 9.29 0.82 -26.55
N SER A 120 8.96 0.44 -27.79
CA SER A 120 7.83 1.02 -28.54
C SER A 120 6.46 0.59 -28.03
N GLU A 121 6.39 -0.39 -27.14
CA GLU A 121 5.16 -0.84 -26.51
C GLU A 121 5.39 -1.20 -25.04
N ARG A 122 4.30 -1.21 -24.25
CA ARG A 122 4.32 -1.64 -22.86
C ARG A 122 2.98 -2.23 -22.45
N ILE A 123 3.03 -3.26 -21.61
CA ILE A 123 1.84 -3.86 -21.01
C ILE A 123 1.47 -3.08 -19.75
N VAL A 124 0.20 -2.71 -19.62
CA VAL A 124 -0.37 -2.01 -18.46
C VAL A 124 -1.52 -2.86 -17.91
N GLY A 125 -1.57 -2.98 -16.58
CA GLY A 125 -2.65 -3.63 -15.85
C GLY A 125 -3.49 -2.60 -15.12
N VAL A 126 -4.80 -2.65 -15.28
CA VAL A 126 -5.76 -1.72 -14.67
C VAL A 126 -6.76 -2.52 -13.87
N ALA A 127 -6.96 -2.15 -12.61
CA ALA A 127 -8.00 -2.76 -11.79
C ALA A 127 -9.40 -2.38 -12.33
N ASP A 128 -10.36 -3.30 -12.21
CA ASP A 128 -11.74 -3.04 -12.60
C ASP A 128 -12.37 -1.99 -11.65
N PRO A 129 -13.07 -0.95 -12.15
CA PRO A 129 -13.68 0.07 -11.30
C PRO A 129 -14.77 -0.47 -10.36
N ASP A 130 -15.39 -1.61 -10.70
CA ASP A 130 -16.46 -2.22 -9.90
C ASP A 130 -15.96 -3.40 -9.03
N ASP A 131 -14.76 -3.95 -9.30
CA ASP A 131 -14.18 -5.09 -8.58
C ASP A 131 -12.64 -5.04 -8.53
N ASP A 132 -12.11 -4.57 -7.39
CA ASP A 132 -10.66 -4.46 -7.13
C ASP A 132 -9.89 -5.80 -7.19
N SER A 133 -10.58 -6.94 -7.25
CA SER A 133 -9.95 -8.26 -7.39
C SER A 133 -9.68 -8.66 -8.84
N LEU A 134 -10.24 -7.94 -9.82
CA LEU A 134 -10.08 -8.18 -11.24
C LEU A 134 -9.10 -7.17 -11.87
N VAL A 135 -8.14 -7.67 -12.64
CA VAL A 135 -7.16 -6.83 -13.35
C VAL A 135 -7.24 -7.09 -14.84
N TRP A 136 -7.46 -6.02 -15.60
CA TRP A 136 -7.47 -6.01 -17.05
C TRP A 136 -6.10 -5.62 -17.59
N TRP A 137 -5.58 -6.45 -18.49
CA TRP A 137 -4.27 -6.24 -19.11
C TRP A 137 -4.43 -5.75 -20.54
N GLY A 138 -3.70 -4.71 -20.90
CA GLY A 138 -3.69 -4.16 -22.25
C GLY A 138 -2.31 -3.64 -22.65
N THR A 139 -2.02 -3.67 -23.95
CA THR A 139 -0.79 -3.08 -24.50
C THR A 139 -1.04 -1.64 -24.93
N VAL A 140 -0.15 -0.74 -24.54
CA VAL A 140 -0.04 0.63 -25.05
C VAL A 140 1.16 0.73 -25.98
N GLU A 141 0.99 1.40 -27.12
CA GLU A 141 2.01 1.51 -28.16
C GLU A 141 2.38 2.97 -28.41
N GLU A 142 3.61 3.20 -28.86
CA GLU A 142 4.14 4.52 -29.21
C GLU A 142 3.31 5.16 -30.34
N GLY A 143 2.95 6.43 -30.16
CA GLY A 143 2.25 7.22 -31.19
C GLY A 143 0.75 6.95 -31.31
N GLN A 144 0.19 6.01 -30.54
CA GLN A 144 -1.27 5.84 -30.45
C GLN A 144 -1.91 6.97 -29.65
N PRO A 145 -3.17 7.35 -29.94
CA PRO A 145 -3.92 8.27 -29.09
C PRO A 145 -4.13 7.67 -27.69
N PRO A 146 -4.53 8.49 -26.70
CA PRO A 146 -4.83 8.02 -25.36
C PRO A 146 -5.76 6.81 -25.38
N LYS A 147 -5.27 5.68 -24.85
CA LYS A 147 -5.96 4.40 -24.89
C LYS A 147 -6.53 4.08 -23.53
N GLN A 148 -7.80 3.69 -23.51
CA GLN A 148 -8.47 3.13 -22.35
C GLN A 148 -8.47 1.60 -22.47
N ILE A 149 -8.12 0.90 -21.38
CA ILE A 149 -8.04 -0.57 -21.35
C ILE A 149 -9.39 -1.20 -20.99
N ILE A 150 -10.11 -0.58 -20.04
CA ILE A 150 -11.45 -0.97 -19.59
C ILE A 150 -12.38 0.25 -19.65
N GLU A 151 -13.62 0.04 -20.10
CA GLU A 151 -14.65 1.08 -20.12
C GLU A 151 -14.84 1.69 -18.73
N GLY A 152 -14.79 3.03 -18.64
CA GLY A 152 -14.88 3.74 -17.36
C GLY A 152 -13.58 3.79 -16.54
N GLY A 153 -12.51 3.15 -17.02
CA GLY A 153 -11.18 3.22 -16.41
C GLY A 153 -10.32 4.39 -16.89
N GLU A 154 -9.03 4.32 -16.57
CA GLU A 154 -8.03 5.35 -16.90
C GLU A 154 -7.59 5.32 -18.37
N PHE A 155 -7.11 6.47 -18.82
CA PHE A 155 -6.47 6.63 -20.14
C PHE A 155 -4.95 6.68 -20.01
N PHE A 156 -4.27 5.96 -20.90
CA PHE A 156 -2.82 5.84 -20.94
C PHE A 156 -2.26 6.26 -22.28
N VAL A 157 -1.08 6.89 -22.26
CA VAL A 157 -0.28 7.15 -23.46
C VAL A 157 1.16 6.71 -23.23
N LEU A 158 1.79 6.11 -24.23
CA LEU A 158 3.17 5.66 -24.11
C LEU A 158 4.14 6.80 -24.41
N LYS A 159 5.07 7.03 -23.49
CA LYS A 159 6.20 7.94 -23.66
C LYS A 159 7.48 7.13 -23.75
N ARG A 160 8.05 7.07 -24.96
CA ARG A 160 9.29 6.33 -25.18
C ARG A 160 10.49 7.09 -24.61
N LEU A 161 11.27 6.41 -23.80
CA LEU A 161 12.57 6.85 -23.31
C LEU A 161 13.65 6.51 -24.35
N PRO A 162 14.75 7.28 -24.41
CA PRO A 162 15.85 6.96 -25.31
C PRO A 162 16.37 5.54 -25.00
N SER A 163 16.34 4.68 -26.01
CA SER A 163 16.77 3.28 -25.88
C SER A 163 18.27 3.20 -25.58
N SER A 164 18.62 2.43 -24.56
CA SER A 164 20.00 2.14 -24.15
C SER A 164 20.55 0.87 -24.81
N GLY A 165 19.72 0.07 -25.50
CA GLY A 165 20.12 -1.15 -26.19
C GLY A 165 19.10 -1.66 -27.21
N GLY A 166 19.61 -2.20 -28.33
CA GLY A 166 18.81 -2.67 -29.46
C GLY A 166 18.03 -3.97 -29.17
N HIS A 167 16.81 -4.04 -29.72
CA HIS A 167 15.93 -5.21 -29.62
C HIS A 167 16.43 -6.37 -30.49
N HIS A 168 16.20 -7.60 -30.01
CA HIS A 168 16.48 -8.87 -30.71
C HIS A 168 15.43 -9.19 -31.77
#